data_AF-A0A7W6E249-F1
#
_entry.id   AF-A0A7W6E249-F1
#
_cell.length_a   1.000
_cell.length_b   1.000
_cell.length_c   1.000
_cell.angle_alpha   90.00
_cell.angle_beta   90.00
_cell.angle_gamma   90.00
#
_symmetry.space_group_name_H-M   'P 1'
#
loop_
_entity.id
_entity.type
_entity.pdbx_description
1 polymer ?
#
loop_
_entity_poly.entity_id
_entity_poly.type
_entity_poly.pdbx_seq_one_letter_code
_entity_poly.pdbx_strand_id
1 'polypeptide(L)' 'MPKRFRLTRRFPVAMTEDGYRRLKKFSTDSGLDEGEALSFIFENFSSVINEENLIARMRLFNSELDARKK' A
#
# COMPACT_ATOMS: atom_id res chain seq x y z
N MET A 1 -14.95 -19.32 -12.80
CA MET A 1 -13.87 -18.56 -13.47
C MET A 1 -13.35 -17.53 -12.50
N PRO A 2 -12.03 -17.37 -12.35
CA PRO A 2 -11.48 -16.29 -11.54
C PRO A 2 -11.95 -14.93 -12.07
N LYS A 3 -12.20 -13.99 -11.17
CA LYS A 3 -12.58 -12.62 -11.52
C LYS A 3 -11.47 -12.01 -12.39
N ARG A 4 -11.84 -11.36 -13.49
CA ARG A 4 -10.86 -10.74 -14.39
C ARG A 4 -10.15 -9.59 -13.69
N PHE A 5 -8.85 -9.70 -13.52
CA PHE A 5 -8.02 -8.64 -12.99
C PHE A 5 -7.83 -7.57 -14.07
N ARG A 6 -8.39 -6.37 -13.84
CA ARG A 6 -8.31 -5.24 -14.79
C ARG A 6 -8.09 -3.94 -14.02
N LEU A 7 -6.96 -3.29 -14.29
CA LEU A 7 -6.67 -1.95 -13.78
C LEU A 7 -7.57 -0.94 -14.49
N THR A 8 -8.56 -0.40 -13.78
CA THR A 8 -9.57 0.52 -14.36
C THR A 8 -9.45 1.96 -13.88
N ARG A 9 -8.60 2.22 -12.88
CA ARG A 9 -8.40 3.54 -12.28
C ARG A 9 -6.94 3.94 -12.37
N ARG A 10 -6.70 5.13 -12.90
CA ARG A 10 -5.41 5.82 -12.84
C ARG A 10 -5.64 7.05 -11.97
N PHE A 11 -4.84 7.23 -10.93
CA PHE A 11 -4.94 8.38 -10.05
C PHE A 11 -3.53 8.91 -9.76
N PRO A 12 -3.33 10.24 -9.75
CA PRO A 12 -2.06 10.83 -9.37
C PRO A 12 -1.85 10.67 -7.86
N VAL A 13 -0.73 10.08 -7.46
CA VAL A 13 -0.39 9.87 -6.04
C VAL A 13 1.03 10.36 -5.77
N ALA A 14 1.21 10.98 -4.61
CA ALA A 14 2.53 11.31 -4.08
C ALA A 14 2.93 10.29 -3.00
N MET A 15 4.19 9.88 -2.99
CA MET A 15 4.77 8.97 -2.00
C MET A 15 6.10 9.56 -1.49
N THR A 16 6.48 9.23 -0.26
CA THR A 16 7.86 9.47 0.18
C THR A 16 8.83 8.57 -0.59
N GLU A 17 10.10 8.96 -0.70
CA GLU A 17 11.14 8.15 -1.35
C GLU A 17 11.23 6.74 -0.76
N ASP A 18 11.19 6.62 0.57
CA ASP A 18 11.24 5.32 1.24
C ASP A 18 10.00 4.46 0.94
N GLY A 19 8.82 5.08 0.86
CA GLY A 19 7.59 4.41 0.47
C GLY A 19 7.67 3.89 -0.96
N TYR A 20 8.14 4.73 -1.89
CA TYR A 20 8.29 4.38 -3.30
C TYR A 20 9.32 3.26 -3.51
N ARG A 21 10.48 3.31 -2.84
CA ARG A 21 11.49 2.24 -2.89
C ARG A 21 10.94 0.91 -2.42
N ARG A 22 10.14 0.90 -1.33
CA ARG A 22 9.49 -0.31 -0.84
C ARG A 22 8.46 -0.85 -1.83
N LEU A 23 7.67 0.01 -2.45
CA LEU A 23 6.74 -0.40 -3.51
C LEU A 23 7.49 -1.04 -4.69
N LYS A 24 8.55 -0.38 -5.19
CA LYS A 24 9.36 -0.90 -6.29
C LYS A 24 9.97 -2.26 -5.98
N LYS A 25 10.52 -2.42 -4.78
CA LYS A 25 11.08 -3.70 -4.33
C LYS A 25 10.01 -4.78 -4.26
N PHE A 26 8.88 -4.51 -3.59
CA PHE A 26 7.78 -5.46 -3.48
C PHE A 26 7.22 -5.90 -4.84
N SER A 27 7.05 -4.94 -5.75
CA SER A 27 6.58 -5.21 -7.13
C SER A 27 7.56 -6.11 -7.87
N THR A 28 8.87 -5.82 -7.77
CA THR A 28 9.94 -6.64 -8.37
C THR A 28 9.96 -8.06 -7.80
N ASP A 29 9.94 -8.19 -6.47
CA ASP A 29 10.03 -9.49 -5.78
C ASP A 29 8.80 -10.37 -6.04
N SER A 30 7.63 -9.77 -6.30
CA SER A 30 6.38 -10.48 -6.61
C SER A 30 6.13 -10.70 -8.10
N GLY A 31 6.95 -10.12 -8.99
CA GLY A 31 6.74 -10.18 -10.44
C GLY A 31 5.52 -9.39 -10.94
N LEU A 32 5.04 -8.43 -10.15
CA LEU A 32 3.89 -7.57 -10.45
C LEU A 32 4.36 -6.18 -10.87
N ASP A 33 3.57 -5.49 -11.68
CA ASP A 33 3.72 -4.04 -11.82
C ASP A 33 3.21 -3.30 -10.56
N GLU A 34 3.53 -2.01 -10.40
CA GLU A 34 3.16 -1.28 -9.19
C GLU A 34 1.65 -1.16 -9.00
N GLY A 35 0.89 -1.02 -10.09
CA GLY A 35 -0.56 -0.95 -10.06
C GLY A 35 -1.20 -2.28 -9.67
N GLU A 36 -0.64 -3.38 -10.17
CA GLU A 36 -1.02 -4.73 -9.82
C GLU A 36 -0.70 -5.05 -8.36
N ALA A 37 0.50 -4.68 -7.90
CA ALA A 37 0.95 -4.83 -6.53
C ALA A 37 0.05 -4.08 -5.54
N LEU A 38 -0.26 -2.81 -5.83
CA LEU A 38 -1.21 -2.03 -5.03
C LEU A 38 -2.60 -2.67 -5.03
N SER A 39 -3.08 -3.12 -6.20
CA SER A 39 -4.39 -3.75 -6.30
C SER A 39 -4.44 -5.06 -5.51
N PHE A 40 -3.40 -5.90 -5.56
CA PHE A 40 -3.30 -7.11 -4.76
C PHE A 40 -3.40 -6.81 -3.25
N ILE A 41 -2.60 -5.85 -2.76
CA ILE A 41 -2.60 -5.50 -1.32
C ILE A 41 -3.97 -5.01 -0.87
N PHE A 42 -4.60 -4.11 -1.63
CA PHE A 42 -5.87 -3.52 -1.23
C PHE A 42 -7.07 -4.45 -1.46
N GLU A 43 -7.05 -5.33 -2.46
CA GLU A 43 -8.08 -6.35 -2.64
C GLU A 43 -8.03 -7.44 -1.57
N ASN A 44 -6.87 -7.68 -0.95
CA ASN A 44 -6.65 -8.73 0.06
C ASN A 44 -6.33 -8.17 1.45
N PHE A 45 -6.61 -6.88 1.70
CA PHE A 45 -6.10 -6.13 2.84
C PHE A 45 -6.37 -6.80 4.20
N SER A 46 -7.58 -7.30 4.41
CA SER A 46 -7.97 -7.99 5.67
C SER A 46 -7.26 -9.33 5.87
N SER A 47 -6.83 -9.98 4.79
CA SER A 47 -6.14 -11.27 4.85
C SER A 47 -4.64 -11.13 5.01
N VAL A 48 -4.04 -10.05 4.51
CA VAL A 48 -2.58 -9.86 4.48
C VAL A 48 -2.05 -9.02 5.63
N ILE A 49 -2.94 -8.43 6.44
CA ILE A 49 -2.57 -7.55 7.56
C ILE A 49 -3.11 -8.09 8.89
N ASN A 50 -2.32 -7.93 9.96
CA ASN A 50 -2.79 -8.07 11.34
C ASN A 50 -3.54 -6.79 11.75
N GLU A 51 -4.85 -6.90 11.95
CA GLU A 51 -5.75 -5.77 12.21
C GLU A 51 -5.41 -5.00 13.49
N GLU A 52 -5.12 -5.68 14.59
CA GLU A 52 -4.76 -5.05 15.86
C GLU A 52 -3.48 -4.21 15.75
N ASN A 53 -2.45 -4.78 15.11
CA ASN A 53 -1.18 -4.11 14.88
C ASN A 53 -1.35 -2.88 13.97
N LEU A 54 -2.15 -3.02 12.91
CA LEU A 54 -2.46 -1.91 12.01
C LEU A 54 -3.11 -0.75 12.76
N ILE A 55 -4.15 -1.02 13.56
CA ILE A 55 -4.87 0.02 14.31
C ILE A 55 -3.93 0.74 15.27
N ALA A 56 -3.12 0.00 16.03
CA ALA A 56 -2.16 0.58 16.96
C ALA A 56 -1.13 1.48 16.23
N ARG A 57 -0.55 1.01 15.12
CA ARG A 57 0.42 1.78 14.32
C ARG A 57 -0.20 3.01 13.67
N MET A 58 -1.44 2.91 13.17
CA MET A 58 -2.14 4.03 12.56
C MET A 58 -2.41 5.16 13.56
N ARG A 59 -2.78 4.83 14.81
CA ARG A 59 -2.99 5.84 15.87
C ARG A 59 -1.69 6.58 16.19
N LEU A 60 -0.60 5.85 16.40
CA LEU A 60 0.71 6.46 16.67
C LEU A 60 1.15 7.35 15.50
N PHE A 61 1.08 6.83 14.27
CA PHE A 61 1.43 7.59 13.07
C PHE A 61 0.63 8.89 12.96
N ASN A 62 -0.69 8.84 13.17
CA ASN A 62 -1.53 10.03 13.11
C ASN A 62 -1.16 11.07 14.18
N SER A 63 -0.79 10.62 15.39
CA SER A 63 -0.37 11.52 16.47
C SER A 63 0.93 12.27 16.16
N GLU A 64 1.81 11.68 15.34
CA GLU A 64 3.09 12.26 14.95
C GLU A 64 3.05 13.01 13.62
N LEU A 65 1.98 12.84 12.83
CA LEU A 65 1.91 13.28 11.43
C LEU A 65 2.08 14.80 11.28
N ASP A 66 1.42 15.58 12.13
CA ASP A 66 1.48 17.04 12.05
C ASP A 66 2.86 17.59 12.41
N ALA A 67 3.60 16.90 13.29
CA ALA A 67 4.98 17.26 13.60
C ALA A 67 5.91 16.93 12.42
N ARG A 68 5.65 15.85 11.69
CA ARG A 68 6.47 15.41 10.55
C ARG A 68 6.23 16.19 9.26
N LYS A 69 5.11 16.92 9.15
CA LYS A 69 4.78 17.77 7.99
C LYS A 69 5.38 19.18 8.07
N LYS A 70 5.93 19.56 9.21
CA LYS A 70 6.61 20.84 9.44
C LYS A 70 8.08 20.74 9.08
#